data_AF-A0A6N9V0D5-F1
#
_entry.id   AF-A0A6N9V0D5-F1
#
_cell.length_a   1.000
_cell.length_b   1.000
_cell.length_c   1.000
_cell.angle_alpha   90.00
_cell.angle_beta   90.00
_cell.angle_gamma   90.00
#
_symmetry.space_group_name_H-M   'P 1'
#
loop_
_entity.id
_entity.type
_entity.pdbx_description
1 polymer ?
#
loop_
_entity_poly.entity_id
_entity_poly.type
_entity_poly.pdbx_seq_one_letter_code
_entity_poly.pdbx_strand_id
1 'polypeptide(L)'
;MSTATYVVLAAPSGGLKVLVVFIIGLVIAGALVWAVRTGMRVMDREPRRPRADEQPHLPDTGPVHEEREIREPDEIPLNEDGSPRLMPYQLHHSGSRRGDDQQRRRWSPGSSGSFGSGGPGHV
;
A
#
# COMPACT_ATOMS: atom_id res chain seq x y z
N MET A 1 6.69 -64.34 41.86
CA MET A 1 6.58 -62.87 41.71
C MET A 1 5.42 -62.59 40.77
N SER A 2 4.41 -61.83 41.21
CA SER A 2 3.16 -61.65 40.47
C SER A 2 3.34 -60.59 39.38
N THR A 3 3.07 -60.96 38.12
CA THR A 3 3.08 -60.06 36.97
C THR A 3 2.09 -58.89 37.12
N ALA A 4 1.04 -59.07 37.92
CA ALA A 4 0.07 -58.02 38.25
C ALA A 4 0.72 -56.81 38.94
N THR A 5 1.73 -57.04 39.79
CA THR A 5 2.45 -55.95 40.47
C THR A 5 3.26 -55.12 39.48
N TYR A 6 3.88 -55.75 38.48
CA TYR A 6 4.61 -55.04 37.42
C TYR A 6 3.69 -54.25 36.50
N VAL A 7 2.48 -54.74 36.22
CA VAL A 7 1.47 -54.03 35.41
C VAL A 7 0.96 -52.76 36.10
N VAL A 8 0.77 -52.77 37.43
CA VAL A 8 0.37 -51.58 38.19
C VAL A 8 1.51 -50.56 38.29
N LEU A 9 2.77 -51.00 38.41
CA LEU A 9 3.94 -50.12 38.34
C LEU A 9 4.19 -49.56 36.92
N ALA A 10 3.84 -50.32 35.88
CA ALA A 10 3.93 -49.90 34.48
C ALA A 10 2.71 -49.08 34.01
N ALA A 11 1.62 -49.06 34.79
CA ALA A 11 0.48 -48.21 34.51
C ALA A 11 0.95 -46.75 34.55
N PRO A 12 0.81 -45.98 33.46
CA PRO A 12 1.35 -44.64 33.41
C PRO A 12 0.62 -43.79 34.45
N SER A 13 1.35 -43.34 35.47
CA SER A 13 0.95 -42.28 36.40
C SER A 13 0.93 -40.91 35.69
N GLY A 14 0.23 -40.85 34.55
CA GLY A 14 0.20 -39.72 33.63
C GLY A 14 -0.79 -38.63 34.01
N GLY A 15 -1.71 -38.89 34.96
CA GLY A 15 -2.75 -37.93 35.35
C GLY A 15 -2.19 -36.58 35.83
N LEU A 16 -1.13 -36.60 36.63
CA LEU A 16 -0.46 -35.37 37.09
C LEU A 16 0.22 -34.63 35.93
N LYS A 17 0.85 -35.35 34.99
CA LYS A 17 1.47 -34.75 33.81
C LYS A 17 0.43 -34.09 32.91
N VAL A 18 -0.69 -34.78 32.65
CA VAL A 18 -1.81 -34.25 31.87
C VAL A 18 -2.40 -33.01 32.52
N LEU A 19 -2.60 -33.03 33.84
CA LEU A 19 -3.08 -31.87 34.60
C LEU A 19 -2.13 -30.68 34.47
N VAL A 20 -0.82 -30.89 34.61
CA VAL A 20 0.19 -29.82 34.47
C VAL A 20 0.16 -29.22 33.07
N VAL A 21 0.14 -30.04 32.01
CA VAL A 21 0.05 -29.54 30.63
C VAL A 21 -1.26 -28.78 30.38
N PHE A 22 -2.37 -29.23 30.94
CA PHE A 22 -3.66 -28.56 30.84
C PHE A 22 -3.62 -27.15 31.50
N ILE A 23 -3.06 -27.04 32.70
CA ILE A 23 -2.90 -25.76 33.40
C ILE A 23 -2.00 -24.81 32.61
N ILE A 24 -0.90 -25.31 32.04
CA ILE A 24 -0.02 -24.50 31.16
C ILE A 24 -0.82 -23.97 29.96
N GLY A 25 -1.62 -24.82 29.31
CA GLY A 25 -2.50 -24.40 28.22
C GLY A 25 -3.48 -23.32 28.63
N LEU A 26 -4.09 -23.43 29.82
CA LEU A 26 -5.02 -22.44 30.36
C LEU A 26 -4.33 -21.10 30.63
N VAL A 27 -3.10 -21.12 31.16
CA VAL A 27 -2.29 -19.91 31.41
C VAL A 27 -1.98 -19.22 30.08
N ILE A 28 -1.55 -19.96 29.06
CA ILE A 28 -1.27 -19.41 27.73
C ILE A 28 -2.54 -18.81 27.12
N ALA A 29 -3.67 -19.53 27.17
CA ALA A 29 -4.94 -19.03 26.67
C ALA A 29 -5.37 -17.74 27.39
N GLY A 30 -5.24 -17.70 28.73
CA GLY A 30 -5.51 -16.51 29.53
C GLY A 30 -4.61 -15.32 29.15
N ALA A 31 -3.32 -15.56 28.94
CA ALA A 31 -2.37 -14.52 28.50
C ALA A 31 -2.74 -13.96 27.12
N LEU A 32 -3.16 -14.81 26.17
CA LEU A 32 -3.61 -14.38 24.84
C LEU A 32 -4.88 -13.53 24.92
N VAL A 33 -5.87 -13.96 25.70
CA VAL A 33 -7.11 -13.20 25.92
C VAL A 33 -6.79 -11.83 26.54
N TRP A 34 -5.88 -11.80 27.52
CA TRP A 34 -5.45 -10.56 28.15
C TRP A 34 -4.72 -9.61 27.19
N ALA A 35 -3.86 -10.14 26.32
CA ALA A 35 -3.17 -9.36 25.30
C ALA A 35 -4.17 -8.71 24.32
N VAL A 36 -5.13 -9.48 23.79
CA VAL A 36 -6.19 -8.96 22.90
C VAL A 36 -7.03 -7.90 23.61
N ARG A 37 -7.45 -8.15 24.85
CA ARG A 37 -8.23 -7.18 25.64
C ARG A 37 -7.48 -5.88 25.90
N THR A 38 -6.17 -5.97 26.14
CA THR A 38 -5.31 -4.79 26.31
C THR A 38 -5.20 -4.01 24.99
N GLY A 39 -5.02 -4.69 23.85
CA GLY A 39 -5.01 -4.07 22.54
C GLY A 39 -6.31 -3.32 22.21
N MET A 40 -7.47 -3.96 22.48
CA MET A 40 -8.78 -3.30 22.32
C MET A 40 -8.90 -2.05 23.20
N ARG A 41 -8.45 -2.13 24.46
CA ARG A 41 -8.48 -0.98 25.38
C ARG A 41 -7.59 0.18 24.94
N VAL A 42 -6.50 -0.09 24.21
CA VAL A 42 -5.67 0.95 23.60
C VAL A 42 -6.41 1.60 22.44
N MET A 43 -7.04 0.80 21.56
CA MET A 43 -7.85 1.30 20.44
C MET A 43 -9.03 2.16 20.92
N ASP A 44 -9.65 1.84 22.06
CA ASP A 44 -10.75 2.64 22.63
C ASP A 44 -10.33 4.03 23.11
N ARG A 45 -9.01 4.29 23.26
CA ARG A 45 -8.49 5.64 23.58
C ARG A 45 -8.35 6.51 22.35
N GLU A 46 -8.38 5.93 21.16
CA GLU A 46 -8.36 6.69 19.91
C GLU A 46 -9.76 7.31 19.68
N PRO A 47 -9.82 8.48 19.01
CA PRO A 47 -11.09 9.03 18.59
C PRO A 47 -11.85 8.01 17.75
N ARG A 48 -13.17 7.91 17.99
CA ARG A 48 -14.03 6.99 17.26
C ARG A 48 -13.88 7.23 15.77
N ARG A 49 -13.80 6.15 14.98
CA ARG A 49 -13.86 6.25 13.52
C ARG A 49 -15.12 7.02 13.11
N PRO A 50 -15.01 8.00 12.20
CA PRO A 50 -16.14 8.79 11.76
C PRO A 50 -17.27 7.88 11.29
N ARG A 51 -18.50 8.19 11.73
CA ARG A 51 -19.68 7.54 11.20
C ARG A 51 -19.90 7.97 9.74
N ALA A 52 -20.71 7.22 8.99
CA ALA A 52 -20.95 7.50 7.58
C ALA A 52 -21.55 8.90 7.33
N ASP A 53 -22.35 9.41 8.27
CA ASP A 53 -22.90 10.76 8.27
C ASP A 53 -21.85 11.84 8.58
N GLU A 54 -20.84 11.51 9.39
CA GLU A 54 -19.72 12.41 9.73
C GLU A 54 -18.63 12.42 8.65
N GLN A 55 -18.68 11.53 7.66
CA GLN A 55 -17.74 11.54 6.55
C GLN A 55 -17.96 12.77 5.66
N PRO A 56 -16.90 13.30 5.02
CA PRO A 56 -17.02 14.41 4.08
C PRO A 56 -18.00 14.05 2.95
N HIS A 57 -19.09 14.81 2.86
CA HIS A 57 -20.02 14.73 1.73
C HIS A 57 -19.63 15.73 0.65
N LEU A 58 -20.13 15.48 -0.55
CA LEU A 58 -20.04 16.45 -1.63
C LEU A 58 -20.73 17.75 -1.21
N PRO A 59 -20.16 18.93 -1.52
CA PRO A 59 -20.86 20.19 -1.25
C PRO A 59 -22.12 20.28 -2.13
N ASP A 60 -23.08 21.11 -1.71
CA ASP A 60 -24.37 21.29 -2.40
C ASP A 60 -24.21 21.73 -3.87
N THR A 61 -23.09 22.39 -4.17
CA THR A 61 -22.70 22.82 -5.51
C THR A 61 -22.28 21.68 -6.43
N GLY A 62 -22.17 20.44 -5.92
CA GLY A 62 -21.68 19.28 -6.64
C GLY A 62 -20.19 19.00 -6.43
N PRO A 63 -19.63 17.98 -7.10
CA PRO A 63 -18.22 17.63 -6.95
C PRO A 63 -17.34 18.80 -7.37
N VAL A 64 -16.32 19.11 -6.57
CA VAL A 64 -15.21 19.95 -7.05
C VAL A 64 -14.52 19.16 -8.15
N HIS A 65 -14.72 19.57 -9.39
CA HIS A 65 -14.06 18.92 -10.52
C HIS A 65 -12.55 19.14 -10.40
N GLU A 66 -11.77 18.09 -10.65
CA GLU A 66 -10.33 18.23 -10.79
C GLU A 66 -10.05 19.11 -12.02
N GLU A 67 -9.41 20.26 -11.80
CA GLU A 67 -8.87 21.06 -12.91
C GLU A 67 -7.64 20.33 -13.47
N ARG A 68 -7.77 19.81 -14.68
CA ARG A 68 -6.68 19.13 -15.40
C ARG A 68 -6.30 19.95 -16.62
N GLU A 69 -5.05 20.38 -16.67
CA GLU A 69 -4.48 21.16 -17.77
C GLU A 69 -3.36 20.38 -18.46
N ILE A 70 -3.38 20.33 -19.80
CA ILE A 70 -2.28 19.84 -20.62
C ILE A 70 -1.36 21.02 -20.94
N ARG A 71 -0.08 20.87 -20.66
CA ARG A 71 0.94 21.89 -20.97
C ARG A 71 1.62 21.61 -22.30
N GLU A 72 2.07 22.67 -22.96
CA GLU A 72 2.89 22.57 -24.17
C GLU A 72 4.21 21.86 -23.85
N PRO A 73 4.69 20.97 -24.73
CA PRO A 73 6.08 20.52 -24.67
C PRO A 73 7.01 21.73 -24.80
N ASP A 74 8.01 21.85 -23.93
CA ASP A 74 9.05 22.87 -24.10
C ASP A 74 9.96 22.47 -25.27
N GLU A 75 10.17 23.41 -26.19
CA GLU A 75 11.14 23.25 -27.27
C GLU A 75 12.57 23.24 -26.70
N ILE A 76 13.44 22.40 -27.27
CA ILE A 76 14.84 22.33 -26.84
C ILE A 76 15.55 23.61 -27.31
N PRO A 77 16.07 24.45 -26.40
CA PRO A 77 16.75 25.68 -26.79
C PRO A 77 18.00 25.36 -27.62
N LEU A 78 18.33 26.21 -28.60
CA LEU A 78 19.60 26.12 -29.29
C LEU A 78 20.70 26.69 -28.39
N ASN A 79 21.83 26.00 -28.29
CA ASN A 79 22.98 26.52 -27.55
C ASN A 79 23.53 27.78 -28.24
N GLU A 80 23.77 28.83 -27.44
CA GLU A 80 24.34 30.09 -27.93
C GLU A 80 25.74 29.91 -28.54
N ASP A 81 26.50 28.92 -28.06
CA ASP A 81 27.86 28.59 -28.51
C ASP A 81 27.91 27.67 -29.75
N GLY A 82 26.76 27.34 -30.35
CA GLY A 82 26.67 26.45 -31.51
C GLY A 82 27.00 24.97 -31.24
N SER A 83 27.21 24.59 -29.98
CA SER A 83 27.46 23.18 -29.62
C SER A 83 26.14 22.38 -29.62
N PRO A 84 26.11 21.11 -30.07
CA PRO A 84 24.87 20.32 -30.12
C PRO A 84 24.52 19.63 -28.79
N ARG A 85 25.26 19.88 -27.69
CA ARG A 85 25.12 19.13 -26.43
C ARG A 85 24.58 20.01 -25.32
N LEU A 86 23.34 19.75 -24.92
CA LEU A 86 22.76 20.26 -23.68
C LEU A 86 22.83 19.19 -22.60
N MET A 87 23.18 19.61 -21.39
CA MET A 87 23.18 18.74 -20.21
C MET A 87 21.80 18.78 -19.54
N PRO A 88 21.36 17.71 -18.86
CA PRO A 88 20.01 17.64 -18.30
C PRO A 88 19.63 18.80 -17.37
N TYR A 89 20.59 19.32 -16.61
CA TYR A 89 20.39 20.46 -15.70
C TYR A 89 20.26 21.82 -16.41
N GLN A 90 20.54 21.88 -17.72
CA GLN A 90 20.33 23.08 -18.54
C GLN A 90 18.94 23.10 -19.19
N LEU A 91 18.19 22.00 -19.11
CA LEU A 91 16.84 21.90 -19.63
C LEU A 91 15.82 22.24 -18.55
N HIS A 92 14.76 22.94 -18.94
CA HIS A 92 13.63 23.16 -18.04
C HIS A 92 12.84 21.85 -17.86
N HIS A 93 12.42 21.58 -16.63
CA HIS A 93 11.88 20.27 -16.25
C HIS A 93 10.46 20.01 -16.78
N SER A 94 9.69 21.05 -17.13
CA SER A 94 8.33 20.91 -17.65
C SER A 94 7.85 22.16 -18.37
N GLY A 95 6.96 22.00 -19.36
CA GLY A 95 6.30 23.12 -20.00
C GLY A 95 5.69 24.11 -19.01
N SER A 96 5.87 25.41 -19.26
CA SER A 96 5.26 26.48 -18.45
C SER A 96 3.99 27.06 -19.08
N ARG A 97 3.74 26.78 -20.36
CA ARG A 97 2.59 27.30 -21.11
C ARG A 97 1.47 26.28 -21.25
N ARG A 98 0.24 26.79 -21.29
CA ARG A 98 -0.97 26.02 -21.58
C ARG A 98 -0.95 25.54 -23.02
N GLY A 99 -1.18 24.25 -23.23
CA GLY A 99 -1.31 23.69 -24.58
C GLY A 99 -2.59 24.12 -25.29
N ASP A 100 -2.49 24.39 -26.59
CA ASP A 100 -3.67 24.61 -27.42
C ASP A 100 -4.60 23.38 -27.44
N ASP A 101 -4.02 22.17 -27.46
CA ASP A 101 -4.77 20.91 -27.38
C ASP A 101 -4.89 20.42 -25.93
N GLN A 102 -6.06 20.61 -25.36
CA GLN A 102 -6.42 20.14 -24.01
C GLN A 102 -7.05 18.73 -24.02
N GLN A 103 -7.20 18.09 -25.18
CA GLN A 103 -7.73 16.73 -25.24
C GLN A 103 -6.67 15.73 -24.75
N ARG A 104 -7.07 14.85 -23.83
CA ARG A 104 -6.20 13.74 -23.42
C ARG A 104 -5.95 12.84 -24.62
N ARG A 105 -4.71 12.86 -25.14
CA ARG A 105 -4.28 11.94 -26.21
C ARG A 105 -4.62 10.51 -25.79
N ARG A 106 -5.51 9.87 -26.56
CA ARG A 106 -5.77 8.44 -26.44
C ARG A 106 -4.70 7.71 -27.23
N TRP A 107 -4.24 6.59 -26.70
CA TRP A 107 -3.32 5.70 -27.40
C TRP A 107 -3.95 5.28 -28.73
N SER A 108 -3.28 5.58 -29.84
CA SER A 108 -3.66 5.10 -31.17
C SER A 108 -2.82 3.87 -31.53
N PRO A 109 -3.40 2.84 -32.16
CA PRO A 109 -2.63 1.69 -32.64
C PRO A 109 -1.48 2.17 -33.55
N GLY A 110 -0.24 1.79 -33.20
CA GLY A 110 0.97 2.21 -33.94
C GLY A 110 1.72 3.41 -33.35
N SER A 111 1.17 4.13 -32.36
CA SER A 111 1.92 5.13 -31.59
C SER A 111 2.23 4.60 -30.18
N SER A 112 3.46 4.12 -29.98
CA SER A 112 3.91 3.75 -28.64
C SER A 112 4.31 5.01 -27.89
N GLY A 113 3.50 5.43 -26.91
CA GLY A 113 3.83 6.49 -25.95
C GLY A 113 4.90 6.05 -24.93
N SER A 114 5.91 5.32 -25.37
CA SER A 114 7.04 4.88 -24.57
C SER A 114 8.13 5.94 -24.66
N PHE A 115 8.62 6.42 -23.53
CA PHE A 115 9.88 7.15 -23.47
C PHE A 115 10.95 6.34 -24.22
N GLY A 116 11.47 6.86 -25.34
CA GLY A 116 12.51 6.22 -26.14
C GLY A 116 12.09 5.50 -27.43
N SER A 117 10.86 5.65 -27.95
CA SER A 117 10.48 5.06 -29.25
C SER A 117 11.06 5.84 -30.44
N GLY A 118 12.38 5.76 -30.64
CA GLY A 118 13.04 6.11 -31.90
C GLY A 118 12.83 5.01 -32.95
N GLY A 119 11.61 4.89 -33.49
CA GLY A 119 11.33 4.07 -34.66
C GLY A 119 11.31 4.95 -35.92
N PRO A 120 11.90 4.52 -37.05
CA PRO A 120 11.85 5.30 -38.28
C PRO A 120 10.38 5.46 -38.70
N GLY A 121 9.94 6.72 -38.84
CA GLY A 121 8.58 7.05 -39.24
C GLY A 121 8.17 6.28 -40.49
N HIS A 122 6.90 5.85 -40.54
CA HIS A 122 6.34 5.21 -41.72
C HIS A 122 6.42 6.15 -42.93
N VAL A 123 6.78 5.56 -44.07
CA VAL A 123 6.65 6.13 -45.43
C VAL A 123 5.19 6.32 -45.84
#